data_AF-T2HUL6-F1
#
_entry.id   AF-T2HUL6-F1
#
_cell.length_a   1.000
_cell.length_b   1.000
_cell.length_c   1.000
_cell.angle_alpha   90.00
_cell.angle_beta   90.00
_cell.angle_gamma   90.00
#
_symmetry.space_group_name_H-M   'P 1'
#
loop_
_entity.id
_entity.type
_entity.pdbx_description
1 polymer ?
#
loop_
_entity_poly.entity_id
_entity_poly.type
_entity_poly.pdbx_seq_one_letter_code
_entity_poly.pdbx_strand_id
1 'polypeptide(L)'
;MKPPTGMVFLWALTSLGAGIGAKNVGEGNPHQVYTLTWQVYSQSGEVVWEVQGNHALNTWWPPLTPDFCQLAAGLDTWDIPTKSPKDLQSHMGERTQQMTAHGCSSPTARCRLAQAEFYVCPRDNRDRATAHRCGGYEEYFCSAWGCETTGDAYWQPTSSWDLITITRNYTKPDPDGHTCYYKKGTEGYHYWESPLSLPLKITFTDSGKRALGWQTGYTWGLRWYLPGKDRGVVLKIKLKIDTITQTVGPT
;
A
#
# COMPACT_ATOMS: atom_id res chain seq x y z
N MET A 1 -0.36 49.48 -23.69
CA MET A 1 -1.45 49.71 -22.72
C MET A 1 -1.01 49.13 -21.39
N LYS A 2 -0.93 49.95 -20.35
CA LYS A 2 -0.33 49.66 -19.04
C LYS A 2 -1.48 49.68 -18.01
N PRO A 3 -1.68 48.66 -17.16
CA PRO A 3 -2.73 48.72 -16.16
C PRO A 3 -2.29 49.61 -14.97
N PRO A 4 -3.25 50.26 -14.28
CA PRO A 4 -2.95 51.25 -13.26
C PRO A 4 -2.63 50.62 -11.90
N THR A 5 -1.82 51.37 -11.16
CA THR A 5 -1.35 51.14 -9.80
C THR A 5 -2.45 51.42 -8.77
N GLY A 6 -2.56 50.58 -7.74
CA GLY A 6 -3.13 50.95 -6.45
C GLY A 6 -4.56 50.45 -6.18
N MET A 7 -4.67 49.29 -5.55
CA MET A 7 -5.82 48.95 -4.70
C MET A 7 -5.35 48.02 -3.59
N VAL A 8 -5.23 48.58 -2.38
CA VAL A 8 -4.97 47.84 -1.15
C VAL A 8 -6.27 47.14 -0.76
N PHE A 9 -6.33 45.83 -0.92
CA PHE A 9 -7.43 45.03 -0.41
C PHE A 9 -7.07 44.51 0.99
N LEU A 10 -7.64 45.16 2.02
CA LEU A 10 -7.80 44.53 3.34
C LEU A 10 -8.83 43.41 3.20
N TRP A 11 -8.38 42.15 3.28
CA TRP A 11 -9.27 41.03 3.56
C TRP A 11 -9.16 40.66 5.03
N ALA A 12 -10.21 40.99 5.77
CA ALA A 12 -10.41 40.58 7.15
C ALA A 12 -10.51 39.05 7.21
N LEU A 13 -9.69 38.42 8.06
CA LEU A 13 -9.89 37.03 8.47
C LEU A 13 -11.12 36.96 9.39
N THR A 14 -12.23 36.43 8.88
CA THR A 14 -13.30 35.88 9.72
C THR A 14 -13.17 34.37 9.72
N SER A 15 -12.48 33.86 10.74
CA SER A 15 -12.43 32.44 11.08
C SER A 15 -13.65 32.06 11.93
N LEU A 16 -14.61 31.31 11.39
CA LEU A 16 -15.57 30.53 12.17
C LEU A 16 -16.04 29.32 11.36
N GLY A 17 -15.73 28.13 11.87
CA GLY A 17 -16.14 26.84 11.29
C GLY A 17 -15.51 25.69 12.06
N ALA A 18 -16.14 25.30 13.17
CA ALA A 18 -15.74 24.21 14.05
C ALA A 18 -16.16 22.83 13.51
N GLY A 19 -15.36 21.80 13.84
CA GLY A 19 -15.60 20.36 13.59
C GLY A 19 -14.57 19.79 12.62
N ILE A 20 -13.79 18.74 12.89
CA ILE A 20 -13.84 17.65 13.89
C ILE A 20 -12.39 17.38 14.30
N GLY A 21 -12.16 17.16 15.60
CA GLY A 21 -10.83 17.11 16.21
C GLY A 21 -9.85 16.12 15.59
N ALA A 22 -8.91 16.65 14.81
CA ALA A 22 -7.56 16.14 14.84
C ALA A 22 -7.02 16.45 16.25
N LYS A 23 -6.75 15.43 17.06
CA LYS A 23 -5.89 15.61 18.23
C LYS A 23 -4.53 16.04 17.68
N ASN A 24 -4.30 17.34 17.62
CA ASN A 24 -2.95 17.87 17.67
C ASN A 24 -2.36 17.30 18.96
N VAL A 25 -1.48 16.30 18.84
CA VAL A 25 -0.63 15.88 19.94
C VAL A 25 0.35 17.02 20.15
N GLY A 26 -0.14 18.07 20.82
CA GLY A 26 0.65 19.23 21.21
C GLY A 26 1.64 18.82 22.29
N GLU A 27 2.89 19.25 22.12
CA GLU A 27 3.93 19.39 23.15
C GLU A 27 3.94 18.34 24.27
N GLY A 28 3.84 17.06 23.90
CA GLY A 28 4.21 15.96 24.79
C GLY A 28 5.74 15.89 24.89
N ASN A 29 6.25 15.37 26.01
CA ASN A 29 7.68 15.06 26.17
C ASN A 29 8.18 14.36 24.88
N PRO A 30 9.23 14.88 24.19
CA PRO A 30 9.72 14.30 22.93
C PRO A 30 10.21 12.86 23.08
N HIS A 31 10.43 12.40 24.32
CA HIS A 31 10.80 11.04 24.68
C HIS A 31 9.62 10.21 25.20
N GLN A 32 8.38 10.74 25.18
CA GLN A 32 7.21 9.98 25.58
C GLN A 32 7.02 8.79 24.64
N VAL A 33 6.98 7.61 25.23
CA VAL A 33 6.80 6.35 24.51
C VAL A 33 5.31 6.06 24.36
N TYR A 34 4.92 5.69 23.15
CA TYR A 34 3.57 5.26 22.80
C TYR A 34 3.62 3.86 22.24
N THR A 35 2.51 3.14 22.33
CA THR A 35 2.32 1.95 21.54
C THR A 35 1.91 2.39 20.13
N LEU A 36 2.84 2.25 19.19
CA LEU A 36 2.64 2.58 17.79
C LEU A 36 2.27 1.31 17.03
N THR A 37 1.22 1.36 16.22
CA THR A 37 0.85 0.25 15.33
C THR A 37 0.75 0.76 13.90
N TRP A 38 1.63 0.29 13.04
CA TRP A 38 1.54 0.51 11.59
C TRP A 38 0.63 -0.54 10.98
N GLN A 39 -0.38 -0.09 10.23
CA GLN A 39 -1.41 -0.96 9.65
C GLN A 39 -1.53 -0.73 8.15
N VAL A 40 -1.59 -1.83 7.40
CA VAL A 40 -1.90 -1.83 5.97
C VAL A 40 -3.32 -2.37 5.80
N TYR A 41 -4.13 -1.61 5.06
CA TYR A 41 -5.52 -1.91 4.78
C TYR A 41 -5.71 -2.32 3.32
N SER A 42 -6.58 -3.31 3.09
CA SER A 42 -7.08 -3.68 1.77
C SER A 42 -8.04 -2.62 1.23
N GLN A 43 -8.42 -2.78 -0.05
CA GLN A 43 -9.48 -2.00 -0.68
C GLN A 43 -10.86 -2.19 -0.01
N SER A 44 -11.12 -3.36 0.59
CA SER A 44 -12.34 -3.64 1.37
C SER A 44 -12.36 -2.94 2.74
N GLY A 45 -11.26 -2.31 3.15
CA GLY A 45 -11.14 -1.63 4.44
C GLY A 45 -10.73 -2.54 5.60
N GLU A 46 -10.30 -3.77 5.32
CA GLU A 46 -9.79 -4.71 6.32
C GLU A 46 -8.29 -4.50 6.57
N VAL A 47 -7.84 -4.65 7.81
CA VAL A 47 -6.40 -4.68 8.13
C VAL A 47 -5.82 -6.02 7.67
N VAL A 48 -4.95 -5.98 6.68
CA VAL A 48 -4.30 -7.17 6.09
C VAL A 48 -2.98 -7.51 6.75
N TRP A 49 -2.29 -6.50 7.29
CA TRP A 49 -0.99 -6.64 7.91
C TRP A 49 -0.77 -5.51 8.90
N GLU A 50 -0.13 -5.82 10.03
CA GLU A 50 0.26 -4.81 11.02
C GLU A 50 1.54 -5.17 11.75
N VAL A 51 2.22 -4.15 12.26
CA VAL A 51 3.35 -4.28 13.18
C VAL A 51 3.19 -3.28 14.31
N GLN A 52 3.49 -3.70 15.53
CA GLN A 52 3.38 -2.89 16.73
C GLN A 52 4.72 -2.79 17.46
N GLY A 53 4.99 -1.62 18.05
CA GLY A 53 6.20 -1.37 18.83
C GLY A 53 6.03 -0.18 19.76
N ASN A 54 6.78 -0.18 20.87
CA ASN A 54 6.77 0.90 21.84
C ASN A 54 7.88 1.90 21.51
N HIS A 55 7.52 3.06 20.96
CA HIS A 55 8.48 4.06 20.50
C HIS A 55 7.98 5.49 20.74
N ALA A 56 8.89 6.46 20.72
CA ALA A 56 8.52 7.86 20.65
C ALA A 56 7.94 8.20 19.27
N LEU A 57 7.07 9.22 19.22
CA LEU A 57 6.48 9.68 17.96
C LEU A 57 7.56 10.07 16.95
N ASN A 58 7.32 9.76 15.67
CA ASN A 58 8.22 10.07 14.56
C ASN A 58 9.62 9.41 14.60
N THR A 59 9.86 8.45 15.51
CA THR A 59 11.16 7.75 15.61
C THR A 59 11.16 6.34 15.03
N TRP A 60 9.99 5.78 14.72
CA TRP A 60 9.85 4.38 14.31
C TRP A 60 9.12 4.22 12.98
N TRP A 61 9.89 3.79 11.98
CA TRP A 61 9.47 3.66 10.59
C TRP A 61 9.89 2.28 10.05
N PRO A 62 9.29 1.19 10.58
CA PRO A 62 9.68 -0.16 10.19
C PRO A 62 9.32 -0.43 8.71
N PRO A 63 10.05 -1.30 8.01
CA PRO A 63 9.56 -1.82 6.74
C PRO A 63 8.25 -2.58 6.97
N LEU A 64 7.27 -2.39 6.09
CA LEU A 64 6.00 -3.12 6.13
C LEU A 64 6.03 -4.22 5.07
N THR A 65 5.55 -5.41 5.41
CA THR A 65 5.62 -6.56 4.51
C THR A 65 4.28 -7.29 4.31
N PRO A 66 3.22 -6.58 3.87
CA PRO A 66 1.98 -7.24 3.48
C PRO A 66 2.22 -8.14 2.27
N ASP A 67 1.44 -9.21 2.15
CA ASP A 67 1.40 -10.00 0.93
C ASP A 67 0.40 -9.43 -0.08
N PHE A 68 0.75 -9.46 -1.37
CA PHE A 68 -0.15 -8.99 -2.43
C PHE A 68 -1.50 -9.72 -2.42
N CYS A 69 -1.52 -11.04 -2.21
CA CYS A 69 -2.76 -11.81 -2.19
C CYS A 69 -3.64 -11.50 -0.99
N GLN A 70 -3.10 -11.00 0.12
CA GLN A 70 -3.91 -10.46 1.20
C GLN A 70 -4.60 -9.16 0.80
N LEU A 71 -3.93 -8.28 0.04
CA LEU A 71 -4.53 -7.06 -0.50
C LEU A 71 -5.60 -7.35 -1.56
N ALA A 72 -5.42 -8.45 -2.30
CA ALA A 72 -6.30 -8.85 -3.39
C ALA A 72 -7.51 -9.69 -2.94
N ALA A 73 -7.48 -10.25 -1.72
CA ALA A 73 -8.55 -11.07 -1.19
C ALA A 73 -9.89 -10.31 -1.16
N GLY A 74 -10.95 -10.96 -1.62
CA GLY A 74 -12.28 -10.35 -1.70
C GLY A 74 -12.54 -9.55 -2.98
N LEU A 75 -11.56 -9.45 -3.89
CA LEU A 75 -11.72 -8.72 -5.15
C LEU A 75 -12.01 -9.68 -6.32
N ASP A 76 -13.00 -9.33 -7.13
CA ASP A 76 -13.40 -10.09 -8.33
C ASP A 76 -12.30 -10.19 -9.40
N THR A 77 -11.33 -9.28 -9.37
CA THR A 77 -10.25 -9.22 -10.36
C THR A 77 -9.12 -10.23 -10.14
N TRP A 78 -9.09 -10.94 -9.00
CA TRP A 78 -7.92 -11.70 -8.53
C TRP A 78 -8.18 -13.16 -8.18
N ASP A 79 -9.18 -13.79 -8.78
CA ASP A 79 -9.51 -15.22 -8.64
C ASP A 79 -9.68 -15.78 -7.20
N ILE A 80 -9.82 -14.89 -6.21
CA ILE A 80 -10.17 -15.19 -4.82
C ILE A 80 -11.27 -14.25 -4.26
N PRO A 81 -12.40 -14.06 -4.97
CA PRO A 81 -13.42 -13.05 -4.63
C PRO A 81 -14.15 -13.32 -3.30
N THR A 82 -14.16 -14.57 -2.82
CA THR A 82 -14.88 -14.97 -1.60
C THR A 82 -13.96 -15.13 -0.39
N LYS A 83 -12.66 -14.81 -0.52
CA LYS A 83 -11.65 -15.07 0.50
C LYS A 83 -11.39 -13.85 1.35
N SER A 84 -11.15 -14.07 2.65
CA SER A 84 -10.70 -13.03 3.57
C SER A 84 -9.17 -12.93 3.54
N PRO A 85 -8.59 -11.72 3.70
CA PRO A 85 -7.15 -11.54 3.82
C PRO A 85 -6.46 -12.36 4.93
N LYS A 86 -7.22 -12.78 5.95
CA LYS A 86 -6.72 -13.55 7.11
C LYS A 86 -6.91 -15.07 6.99
N ASP A 87 -7.70 -15.52 6.02
CA ASP A 87 -8.01 -16.94 5.80
C ASP A 87 -7.63 -17.33 4.37
N LEU A 88 -6.34 -17.17 4.07
CA LEU A 88 -5.78 -17.61 2.80
C LEU A 88 -5.22 -19.03 2.90
N GLN A 89 -5.61 -19.89 1.97
CA GLN A 89 -5.19 -21.30 1.87
C GLN A 89 -4.28 -21.50 0.65
N SER A 90 -3.37 -22.48 0.74
CA SER A 90 -2.39 -22.79 -0.32
C SER A 90 -3.03 -23.10 -1.67
N HIS A 91 -4.16 -23.81 -1.61
CA HIS A 91 -5.02 -24.12 -2.74
C HIS A 91 -6.43 -23.62 -2.44
N MET A 92 -6.85 -22.57 -3.13
CA MET A 92 -8.21 -22.05 -3.04
C MET A 92 -9.09 -22.86 -3.98
N GLY A 93 -9.34 -24.11 -3.58
CA GLY A 93 -10.00 -25.13 -4.39
C GLY A 93 -11.46 -24.84 -4.67
N GLU A 94 -11.74 -24.11 -5.74
CA GLU A 94 -12.97 -24.25 -6.52
C GLU A 94 -12.60 -24.32 -8.00
N ARG A 95 -12.69 -25.52 -8.60
CA ARG A 95 -12.50 -25.74 -10.05
C ARG A 95 -13.54 -25.00 -10.93
N THR A 96 -14.43 -24.25 -10.31
CA THR A 96 -15.60 -23.59 -10.91
C THR A 96 -15.41 -22.10 -11.16
N GLN A 97 -14.36 -21.47 -10.64
CA GLN A 97 -14.06 -20.07 -10.93
C GLN A 97 -12.86 -19.98 -11.89
N GLN A 98 -13.01 -19.12 -12.89
CA GLN A 98 -12.14 -18.92 -14.04
C GLN A 98 -10.67 -18.77 -13.60
N MET A 99 -9.91 -19.86 -13.59
CA MET A 99 -8.49 -19.84 -13.18
C MET A 99 -7.76 -18.83 -14.05
N THR A 100 -7.26 -17.77 -13.42
CA THR A 100 -6.52 -16.74 -14.14
C THR A 100 -5.08 -17.19 -14.31
N ALA A 101 -4.45 -16.84 -15.45
CA ALA A 101 -3.04 -17.16 -15.66
C ALA A 101 -2.13 -16.47 -14.62
N HIS A 102 -2.53 -15.29 -14.14
CA HIS A 102 -1.83 -14.51 -13.12
C HIS A 102 -2.84 -14.18 -12.00
N GLY A 103 -2.63 -14.70 -10.80
CA GLY A 103 -3.65 -14.66 -9.74
C GLY A 103 -3.15 -15.17 -8.40
N CYS A 104 -4.08 -15.40 -7.47
CA CYS A 104 -3.80 -15.77 -6.08
C CYS A 104 -4.32 -17.17 -5.69
N SER A 105 -5.23 -17.74 -6.47
CA SER A 105 -5.95 -18.99 -6.18
C SER A 105 -5.09 -20.25 -6.14
N SER A 106 -3.97 -20.27 -6.87
CA SER A 106 -3.11 -21.45 -7.02
C SER A 106 -1.62 -21.11 -7.03
N PRO A 107 -0.75 -22.05 -6.64
CA PRO A 107 0.70 -21.88 -6.70
C PRO A 107 1.22 -21.41 -8.06
N THR A 108 0.69 -22.00 -9.14
CA THR A 108 1.11 -21.65 -10.51
C THR A 108 0.68 -20.25 -10.90
N ALA A 109 -0.53 -19.82 -10.54
CA ALA A 109 -1.00 -18.47 -10.80
C ALA A 109 -0.19 -17.42 -10.03
N ARG A 110 0.17 -17.73 -8.77
CA ARG A 110 1.03 -16.87 -7.94
C ARG A 110 2.46 -16.79 -8.49
N CYS A 111 3.04 -17.90 -8.93
CA CYS A 111 4.37 -17.90 -9.56
C CYS A 111 4.41 -17.08 -10.86
N ARG A 112 3.40 -17.25 -11.74
CA ARG A 112 3.29 -16.45 -12.96
C ARG A 112 3.12 -14.97 -12.67
N LEU A 113 2.29 -14.63 -11.69
CA LEU A 113 2.16 -13.25 -11.22
C LEU A 113 3.50 -12.72 -10.68
N ALA A 114 4.26 -13.53 -9.94
CA ALA A 114 5.59 -13.17 -9.42
C ALA A 114 6.60 -12.82 -10.52
N GLN A 115 6.45 -13.35 -11.74
CA GLN A 115 7.28 -13.02 -12.90
C GLN A 115 6.90 -11.69 -13.57
N ALA A 116 5.67 -11.22 -13.42
CA ALA A 116 5.21 -9.97 -14.03
C ALA A 116 5.82 -8.76 -13.31
N GLU A 117 5.96 -7.62 -13.99
CA GLU A 117 6.34 -6.35 -13.36
C GLU A 117 5.15 -5.72 -12.61
N PHE A 118 5.39 -4.84 -11.66
CA PHE A 118 4.33 -4.00 -11.09
C PHE A 118 4.78 -2.55 -10.85
N TYR A 119 3.82 -1.65 -10.83
CA TYR A 119 4.01 -0.23 -10.59
C TYR A 119 2.93 0.33 -9.68
N VAL A 120 3.25 1.41 -8.96
CA VAL A 120 2.43 1.94 -7.87
C VAL A 120 2.24 3.44 -8.01
N CYS A 121 1.01 3.88 -7.79
CA CYS A 121 0.56 5.24 -7.96
C CYS A 121 -0.06 5.79 -6.68
N PRO A 122 0.39 6.94 -6.14
CA PRO A 122 -0.19 7.55 -4.96
C PRO A 122 -1.54 8.16 -5.29
N ARG A 123 -2.53 8.01 -4.43
CA ARG A 123 -3.75 8.84 -4.50
C ARG A 123 -3.43 10.27 -4.06
N ASP A 124 -2.72 10.36 -2.94
CA ASP A 124 -2.52 11.58 -2.18
C ASP A 124 -1.26 12.35 -2.62
N ASN A 125 -1.09 13.58 -2.13
CA ASN A 125 0.06 14.46 -2.39
C ASN A 125 0.31 14.79 -3.86
N ARG A 126 -0.71 14.69 -4.71
CA ARG A 126 -0.70 15.12 -6.11
C ARG A 126 -1.31 16.51 -6.25
N ASP A 127 -0.80 17.30 -7.19
CA ASP A 127 -1.52 18.49 -7.65
C ASP A 127 -2.80 18.12 -8.42
N ARG A 128 -3.70 19.10 -8.61
CA ARG A 128 -5.02 18.85 -9.23
C ARG A 128 -4.91 18.35 -10.67
N ALA A 129 -3.93 18.84 -11.43
CA ALA A 129 -3.76 18.45 -12.83
C ALA A 129 -3.30 16.99 -12.94
N THR A 130 -2.35 16.59 -12.08
CA THR A 130 -1.85 15.23 -11.96
C THR A 130 -2.92 14.30 -11.44
N ALA A 131 -3.68 14.70 -10.42
CA ALA A 131 -4.79 13.91 -9.91
C ALA A 131 -5.86 13.66 -10.99
N HIS A 132 -6.19 14.68 -11.79
CA HIS A 132 -7.11 14.52 -12.92
C HIS A 132 -6.57 13.56 -13.98
N ARG A 133 -5.32 13.74 -14.40
CA ARG A 133 -4.67 12.89 -15.42
C ARG A 133 -4.57 11.43 -14.98
N CYS A 134 -4.29 11.20 -13.70
CA CYS A 134 -3.98 9.86 -13.19
C CYS A 134 -5.21 9.04 -12.79
N GLY A 135 -6.41 9.60 -12.89
CA GLY A 135 -7.66 8.88 -12.64
C GLY A 135 -7.91 8.55 -11.16
N GLY A 136 -8.97 7.80 -10.93
CA GLY A 136 -9.52 7.51 -9.60
C GLY A 136 -9.28 6.07 -9.16
N TYR A 137 -10.21 5.57 -8.34
CA TYR A 137 -10.18 4.23 -7.78
C TYR A 137 -10.28 3.13 -8.86
N GLU A 138 -11.11 3.34 -9.89
CA GLU A 138 -11.27 2.38 -10.99
C GLU A 138 -9.96 2.20 -11.79
N GLU A 139 -9.14 3.25 -11.84
CA GLU A 139 -7.83 3.21 -12.46
C GLU A 139 -6.70 2.94 -11.47
N TYR A 140 -6.97 2.65 -10.20
CA TYR A 140 -5.93 2.49 -9.18
C TYR A 140 -4.97 3.70 -9.17
N PHE A 141 -5.46 4.89 -9.51
CA PHE A 141 -4.70 6.13 -9.63
C PHE A 141 -3.55 6.09 -10.66
N CYS A 142 -3.59 5.14 -11.60
CA CYS A 142 -2.60 4.89 -12.64
C CYS A 142 -3.21 4.92 -14.05
N SER A 143 -4.06 5.91 -14.35
CA SER A 143 -4.73 5.98 -15.67
C SER A 143 -3.76 6.25 -16.83
N ALA A 144 -2.61 6.86 -16.56
CA ALA A 144 -1.62 7.21 -17.58
C ALA A 144 -0.19 6.91 -17.10
N TRP A 145 0.72 6.72 -18.06
CA TRP A 145 2.16 6.64 -17.80
C TRP A 145 2.69 7.92 -17.12
N GLY A 146 3.67 7.76 -16.24
CA GLY A 146 4.21 8.84 -15.41
C GLY A 146 3.32 9.20 -14.22
N CYS A 147 2.32 8.38 -13.90
CA CYS A 147 1.55 8.48 -12.66
C CYS A 147 2.20 7.66 -11.54
N GLU A 148 2.92 6.62 -11.91
CA GLU A 148 3.67 5.73 -11.04
C GLU A 148 4.88 6.44 -10.42
N THR A 149 5.15 6.12 -9.16
CA THR A 149 6.20 6.75 -8.34
C THR A 149 7.14 5.74 -7.70
N THR A 150 6.73 4.47 -7.67
CA THR A 150 7.52 3.33 -7.18
C THR A 150 6.99 2.06 -7.84
N GLY A 151 7.74 0.97 -7.71
CA GLY A 151 7.35 -0.33 -8.21
C GLY A 151 8.57 -1.23 -8.37
N ASP A 152 8.32 -2.43 -8.86
CA ASP A 152 9.36 -3.36 -9.26
C ASP A 152 9.11 -3.72 -10.72
N ALA A 153 9.68 -2.87 -11.59
CA ALA A 153 9.51 -2.88 -13.03
C ALA A 153 10.81 -2.47 -13.71
N TYR A 154 11.04 -2.94 -14.95
CA TYR A 154 12.29 -2.68 -15.67
C TYR A 154 12.57 -1.19 -15.92
N TRP A 155 11.55 -0.33 -15.97
CA TRP A 155 11.69 1.12 -16.12
C TRP A 155 11.93 1.87 -14.81
N GLN A 156 11.98 1.15 -13.67
CA GLN A 156 12.39 1.66 -12.36
C GLN A 156 11.71 2.98 -11.96
N PRO A 157 10.37 2.98 -11.81
CA PRO A 157 9.64 4.18 -11.44
C PRO A 157 10.09 4.68 -10.05
N THR A 158 10.38 5.97 -9.95
CA THR A 158 10.86 6.62 -8.72
C THR A 158 10.26 8.01 -8.57
N SER A 159 10.29 8.55 -7.35
CA SER A 159 9.80 9.88 -7.04
C SER A 159 10.61 10.53 -5.92
N SER A 160 10.78 11.84 -5.97
CA SER A 160 11.41 12.64 -4.91
C SER A 160 10.43 13.06 -3.81
N TRP A 161 9.13 12.90 -4.03
CA TRP A 161 8.08 13.48 -3.17
C TRP A 161 7.13 12.43 -2.56
N ASP A 162 7.04 11.23 -3.15
CA ASP A 162 6.15 10.20 -2.62
C ASP A 162 6.64 9.69 -1.25
N LEU A 163 5.71 9.21 -0.43
CA LEU A 163 5.93 8.91 0.98
C LEU A 163 6.51 7.51 1.22
N ILE A 164 6.39 6.62 0.24
CA ILE A 164 6.85 5.24 0.33
C ILE A 164 7.51 4.78 -0.98
N THR A 165 8.33 3.75 -0.86
CA THR A 165 8.68 2.86 -1.97
C THR A 165 8.07 1.49 -1.72
N ILE A 166 7.60 0.81 -2.78
CA ILE A 166 7.13 -0.57 -2.74
C ILE A 166 7.95 -1.40 -3.74
N THR A 167 8.59 -2.46 -3.26
CA THR A 167 9.34 -3.45 -4.06
C THR A 167 8.89 -4.87 -3.71
N ARG A 168 9.38 -5.88 -4.43
CA ARG A 168 9.24 -7.28 -3.98
C ARG A 168 10.04 -7.51 -2.71
N ASN A 169 9.55 -8.39 -1.85
CA ASN A 169 10.31 -8.97 -0.75
C ASN A 169 10.68 -10.43 -1.05
N TYR A 170 10.97 -10.72 -2.31
CA TYR A 170 11.36 -12.03 -2.82
C TYR A 170 12.13 -11.87 -4.12
N THR A 171 12.90 -12.90 -4.50
CA THR A 171 13.62 -12.93 -5.76
C THR A 171 12.64 -13.21 -6.90
N LYS A 172 12.57 -12.30 -7.87
CA LYS A 172 11.75 -12.46 -9.07
C LYS A 172 12.14 -13.76 -9.80
N PRO A 173 11.18 -14.66 -10.09
CA PRO A 173 11.49 -15.88 -10.82
C PRO A 173 11.92 -15.58 -12.26
N ASP A 174 12.82 -16.41 -12.79
CA ASP A 174 13.24 -16.34 -14.18
C ASP A 174 12.04 -16.50 -15.14
N PRO A 175 11.88 -15.63 -16.14
CA PRO A 175 10.84 -15.75 -17.17
C PRO A 175 10.98 -17.01 -18.06
N ASP A 176 12.17 -17.62 -18.20
CA ASP A 176 12.46 -18.76 -19.09
C ASP A 176 11.87 -20.11 -18.62
N GLY A 177 11.00 -20.10 -17.61
CA GLY A 177 9.98 -21.14 -17.50
C GLY A 177 10.42 -22.48 -16.93
N HIS A 178 11.37 -22.49 -15.99
CA HIS A 178 11.65 -23.71 -15.21
C HIS A 178 11.16 -23.63 -13.75
N THR A 179 10.86 -22.43 -13.24
CA THR A 179 10.47 -22.19 -11.84
C THR A 179 8.96 -22.29 -11.60
N CYS A 180 8.14 -21.90 -12.59
CA CYS A 180 6.68 -21.98 -12.50
C CYS A 180 6.06 -23.23 -13.14
N TYR A 181 6.87 -24.08 -13.77
CA TYR A 181 6.41 -25.28 -14.46
C TYR A 181 6.60 -26.52 -13.59
N TYR A 182 5.53 -27.31 -13.52
CA TYR A 182 5.36 -28.49 -12.69
C TYR A 182 6.50 -29.52 -12.83
N LYS A 183 7.33 -29.64 -11.80
CA LYS A 183 7.85 -30.92 -11.34
C LYS A 183 7.55 -31.07 -9.84
N LYS A 184 6.58 -31.93 -9.53
CA LYS A 184 6.27 -32.33 -8.15
C LYS A 184 7.56 -32.86 -7.50
N GLY A 185 8.00 -32.25 -6.40
CA GLY A 185 9.20 -32.66 -5.65
C GLY A 185 10.48 -31.86 -5.90
N THR A 186 10.44 -30.74 -6.64
CA THR A 186 11.58 -29.78 -6.71
C THR A 186 11.42 -28.64 -5.70
N GLU A 187 12.51 -28.19 -5.06
CA GLU A 187 12.49 -27.14 -4.03
C GLU A 187 11.75 -25.85 -4.45
N GLY A 188 11.83 -25.45 -5.73
CA GLY A 188 11.14 -24.26 -6.26
C GLY A 188 9.61 -24.33 -6.23
N TYR A 189 9.03 -25.53 -6.13
CA TYR A 189 7.58 -25.74 -6.07
C TYR A 189 7.00 -25.31 -4.72
N HIS A 190 7.71 -25.57 -3.61
CA HIS A 190 7.21 -25.33 -2.26
C HIS A 190 7.08 -23.85 -1.89
N TYR A 191 7.93 -22.98 -2.48
CA TYR A 191 7.85 -21.53 -2.20
C TYR A 191 6.48 -20.95 -2.59
N TRP A 192 5.97 -21.35 -3.74
CA TRP A 192 4.66 -20.93 -4.24
C TRP A 192 3.52 -21.78 -3.69
N GLU A 193 3.74 -22.73 -2.76
CA GLU A 193 2.61 -23.38 -2.10
C GLU A 193 1.98 -22.46 -1.05
N SER A 194 2.80 -21.65 -0.37
CA SER A 194 2.30 -20.69 0.63
C SER A 194 1.37 -19.67 -0.03
N PRO A 195 0.14 -19.46 0.47
CA PRO A 195 -0.74 -18.41 -0.04
C PRO A 195 -0.16 -17.00 0.13
N LEU A 196 0.86 -16.84 0.98
CA LEU A 196 1.58 -15.60 1.26
C LEU A 196 2.96 -15.59 0.58
N SER A 197 3.00 -16.00 -0.69
CA SER A 197 4.24 -16.13 -1.48
C SER A 197 4.57 -14.89 -2.33
N LEU A 198 3.79 -13.81 -2.23
CA LEU A 198 4.00 -12.54 -2.93
C LEU A 198 4.21 -11.40 -1.92
N PRO A 199 5.14 -11.52 -0.95
CA PRO A 199 5.35 -10.47 0.03
C PRO A 199 5.91 -9.23 -0.64
N LEU A 200 5.31 -8.08 -0.34
CA LEU A 200 5.83 -6.77 -0.73
C LEU A 200 6.78 -6.26 0.35
N LYS A 201 7.64 -5.32 -0.01
CA LYS A 201 8.46 -4.54 0.93
C LYS A 201 8.13 -3.07 0.75
N ILE A 202 7.44 -2.51 1.73
CA ILE A 202 7.08 -1.10 1.79
C ILE A 202 8.07 -0.39 2.72
N THR A 203 8.74 0.64 2.21
CA THR A 203 9.71 1.43 2.99
C THR A 203 9.31 2.90 2.97
N PHE A 204 9.36 3.57 4.12
CA PHE A 204 9.09 5.00 4.22
C PHE A 204 10.24 5.82 3.64
N THR A 205 9.94 6.71 2.70
CA THR A 205 10.90 7.69 2.20
C THR A 205 11.14 8.78 3.24
N ASP A 206 12.15 9.62 3.03
CA ASP A 206 12.36 10.76 3.93
C ASP A 206 11.19 11.77 3.88
N SER A 207 10.52 11.90 2.73
CA SER A 207 9.26 12.66 2.62
C SER A 207 8.15 12.00 3.43
N GLY A 208 8.05 10.67 3.42
CA GLY A 208 7.13 9.89 4.25
C GLY A 208 7.32 10.08 5.74
N LYS A 209 8.58 10.06 6.21
CA LYS A 209 8.92 10.26 7.63
C LYS A 209 8.59 11.66 8.16
N ARG A 210 8.42 12.64 7.26
CA ARG A 210 8.02 14.02 7.60
C ARG A 210 6.52 14.26 7.46
N ALA A 211 5.77 13.32 6.89
CA ALA A 211 4.34 13.49 6.64
C ALA A 211 3.54 13.35 7.95
N LEU A 212 2.55 14.23 8.15
CA LEU A 212 1.78 14.30 9.41
C LEU A 212 0.45 13.51 9.36
N GLY A 213 -0.05 13.21 8.16
CA GLY A 213 -1.36 12.60 7.94
C GLY A 213 -1.48 11.09 8.22
N TRP A 214 -0.47 10.44 8.80
CA TRP A 214 -0.46 8.96 8.94
C TRP A 214 -1.59 8.39 9.79
N GLN A 215 -2.14 9.12 10.77
CA GLN A 215 -3.32 8.67 11.53
C GLN A 215 -4.59 8.60 10.66
N THR A 216 -4.77 9.57 9.76
CA THR A 216 -5.83 9.55 8.74
C THR A 216 -5.53 8.52 7.65
N GLY A 217 -4.25 8.35 7.34
CA GLY A 217 -3.69 7.41 6.40
C GLY A 217 -3.66 7.90 4.96
N TYR A 218 -2.74 7.33 4.21
CA TYR A 218 -2.50 7.62 2.80
C TYR A 218 -2.79 6.39 1.94
N THR A 219 -3.18 6.61 0.69
CA THR A 219 -3.67 5.58 -0.23
C THR A 219 -2.81 5.50 -1.48
N TRP A 220 -2.58 4.28 -1.96
CA TRP A 220 -1.92 3.99 -3.23
C TRP A 220 -2.69 2.93 -4.00
N GLY A 221 -2.56 2.95 -5.31
CA GLY A 221 -2.95 1.85 -6.18
C GLY A 221 -1.71 1.14 -6.69
N LEU A 222 -1.70 -0.19 -6.64
CA LEU A 222 -0.66 -1.04 -7.21
C LEU A 222 -1.27 -1.77 -8.41
N ARG A 223 -0.62 -1.71 -9.56
CA ARG A 223 -0.99 -2.46 -10.76
C ARG A 223 0.11 -3.41 -11.19
N TRP A 224 -0.28 -4.61 -11.57
CA TRP A 224 0.58 -5.54 -12.27
C TRP A 224 0.56 -5.22 -13.77
N TYR A 225 1.73 -5.12 -14.36
CA TYR A 225 1.92 -4.96 -15.80
C TYR A 225 1.77 -6.32 -16.48
N LEU A 226 0.60 -6.55 -17.08
CA LEU A 226 0.17 -7.85 -17.56
C LEU A 226 -0.14 -7.80 -19.07
N PRO A 227 -0.14 -8.96 -19.77
CA PRO A 227 -0.71 -9.03 -21.10
C PRO A 227 -2.19 -8.62 -21.08
N GLY A 228 -2.53 -7.58 -21.85
CA GLY A 228 -3.89 -7.04 -21.91
C GLY A 228 -4.11 -5.90 -20.91
N LYS A 229 -5.26 -5.90 -20.22
CA LYS A 229 -5.58 -4.86 -19.23
C LYS A 229 -4.88 -5.17 -17.91
N ASP A 230 -4.06 -4.23 -17.45
CA ASP A 230 -3.45 -4.27 -16.13
C ASP A 230 -4.52 -4.31 -15.03
N ARG A 231 -4.30 -5.21 -14.06
CA ARG A 231 -5.14 -5.37 -12.89
C ARG A 231 -4.38 -4.92 -11.66
N GLY A 232 -5.10 -4.41 -10.67
CA GLY A 232 -4.49 -3.84 -9.49
C GLY A 232 -5.28 -4.03 -8.22
N VAL A 233 -4.75 -3.45 -7.15
CA VAL A 233 -5.38 -3.33 -5.83
C VAL A 233 -5.19 -1.90 -5.32
N VAL A 234 -6.09 -1.45 -4.46
CA VAL A 234 -5.87 -0.25 -3.66
C VAL A 234 -5.46 -0.65 -2.26
N LEU A 235 -4.40 -0.02 -1.73
CA LEU A 235 -3.98 -0.18 -0.35
C LEU A 235 -3.97 1.17 0.38
N LYS A 236 -4.21 1.12 1.69
CA LYS A 236 -4.10 2.29 2.56
C LYS A 236 -3.22 1.98 3.75
N ILE A 237 -2.32 2.90 4.11
CA ILE A 237 -1.42 2.74 5.26
C ILE A 237 -1.81 3.76 6.33
N LYS A 238 -1.95 3.30 7.58
CA LYS A 238 -2.27 4.15 8.74
C LYS A 238 -1.34 3.87 9.91
N LEU A 239 -1.12 4.89 10.74
CA LEU A 239 -0.49 4.79 12.04
C LEU A 239 -1.55 4.92 13.13
N LYS A 240 -1.70 3.89 13.95
CA LYS A 240 -2.46 3.95 15.20
C LYS A 240 -1.50 4.28 16.35
N ILE A 241 -1.95 5.11 17.28
CA ILE A 241 -1.16 5.58 18.43
C ILE A 241 -2.00 5.38 19.69
N ASP A 242 -1.55 4.48 20.55
CA ASP A 242 -2.17 4.21 21.85
C ASP A 242 -1.22 4.66 22.98
N THR A 243 -1.78 5.24 24.05
CA THR A 243 -1.03 5.64 25.24
C THR A 243 -0.70 4.43 26.10
N ILE A 244 0.54 4.33 26.59
CA ILE A 244 0.93 3.30 27.55
C ILE A 244 0.43 3.70 28.94
N THR A 245 -0.68 3.12 29.39
CA THR A 245 -1.13 3.27 30.78
C THR A 245 -0.31 2.35 31.67
N GLN A 246 0.54 2.90 32.53
CA GLN A 246 1.10 2.12 33.64
C GLN A 246 -0.02 1.89 34.66
N THR A 247 -0.37 0.64 34.92
CA THR A 247 -1.22 0.27 36.06
C THR A 247 -0.39 0.46 37.33
N VAL A 248 -0.56 1.60 38.00
CA VAL A 248 -0.07 1.79 39.37
C VAL A 248 -1.06 1.05 40.30
N GLY A 249 -0.69 -0.14 40.76
CA GLY A 249 -1.46 -0.85 41.78
C GLY A 249 -1.33 -0.16 43.15
N PRO A 250 -2.33 -0.24 44.03
CA PRO A 250 -2.25 0.33 45.37
C PRO A 250 -1.27 -0.48 46.24
N THR A 251 -0.35 0.23 46.92
CA THR A 251 0.45 -0.27 48.05
C THR A 251 -0.36 -0.27 49.34
#